data_AF-A0A832Q9Z0-F1
#
_entry.id   AF-A0A832Q9Z0-F1
#
_cell.length_a   1.000
_cell.length_b   1.000
_cell.length_c   1.000
_cell.angle_alpha   90.00
_cell.angle_beta   90.00
_cell.angle_gamma   90.00
#
_symmetry.space_group_name_H-M   'P 1'
#
loop_
_entity.id
_entity.type
_entity.pdbx_description
1 polymer ?
#
loop_
_entity_poly.entity_id
_entity_poly.type
_entity_poly.pdbx_seq_one_letter_code
_entity_poly.pdbx_strand_id
1 'polypeptide(L)'
;MLGLGAHAQQNPQIDFDSIGRGAPLQADANDYPPTGAAMGRGMGQGGERTFIGSAQGGESPPDVEPLAVDIFTSTDYYQDRALWTDPRYFRCNSPAALEDLWGGNRSNLVGENPPTTASWGNCDSDYPRAAIVSPYDFDTAQEHYAALLTETTARGGPTEHSYETLPGEWSGRYRHPGVTPNNGYWYRMRQSQVPTILSLLTPEYQTRFVQEAYHHANTNAAQWPSQYCWPEGYMRRWHEAALWDNYVMVTPKMVQFLAGVARNFIINIHVGREFNMDGEVPRLGADVPRWYGETIGFWDQDALITWTSNIQGWKAHAAFEWSNKLQTIEIYSPNRDADGNFVGINHEAIFYDPEALAEPVRIVRSYEKASDFDEGDPYVFVECIQSIFPIDGIATPVSPGQVIEYRIPDMYGRPWAEIWEENFEQDMDLPDEADIFSFE
;
A
#
# COMPACT_ATOMS: atom_id res chain seq x y z
N MET A 1 26.99 28.02 9.61
CA MET A 1 26.91 27.33 8.32
C MET A 1 25.91 26.20 8.50
N LEU A 2 24.74 26.32 7.88
CA LEU A 2 23.73 25.26 7.86
C LEU A 2 24.35 24.10 7.06
N GLY A 3 24.59 22.97 7.73
CA GLY A 3 24.98 21.74 7.05
C GLY A 3 23.89 21.37 6.05
N LEU A 4 24.30 21.16 4.81
CA LEU A 4 23.46 20.52 3.80
C LEU A 4 23.07 19.15 4.38
N GLY A 5 21.80 19.01 4.78
CA GLY A 5 21.28 17.73 5.24
C GLY A 5 21.48 16.68 4.15
N ALA A 6 21.92 15.48 4.55
CA ALA A 6 22.01 14.34 3.66
C ALA A 6 20.70 14.20 2.87
N HIS A 7 20.80 14.20 1.54
CA HIS A 7 19.65 14.06 0.66
C HIS A 7 19.02 12.68 0.88
N ALA A 8 17.84 12.64 1.50
CA ALA A 8 17.00 11.45 1.55
C ALA A 8 16.38 11.19 0.16
N GLN A 9 16.26 9.90 -0.15
CA GLN A 9 15.96 9.23 -1.43
C GLN A 9 17.08 9.23 -2.47
N GLN A 10 17.95 8.23 -2.34
CA GLN A 10 18.67 7.63 -3.45
C GLN A 10 18.57 6.12 -3.26
N ASN A 11 18.52 5.37 -4.37
CA ASN A 11 18.63 3.91 -4.36
C ASN A 11 19.77 3.44 -3.47
N PRO A 12 19.72 2.18 -2.98
CA PRO A 12 20.84 1.66 -2.21
C PRO A 12 22.13 1.86 -3.00
N GLN A 13 23.14 2.45 -2.36
CA GLN A 13 24.47 2.56 -2.95
C GLN A 13 25.09 1.17 -2.91
N ILE A 14 24.98 0.46 -4.03
CA ILE A 14 25.65 -0.82 -4.26
C ILE A 14 26.88 -0.57 -5.13
N ASP A 15 27.98 -1.25 -4.83
CA ASP A 15 29.27 -1.13 -5.52
C ASP A 15 29.38 -2.07 -6.74
N PHE A 16 28.27 -2.68 -7.13
CA PHE A 16 28.16 -3.60 -8.26
C PHE A 16 26.80 -3.47 -8.95
N ASP A 17 26.72 -3.90 -10.21
CA ASP A 17 25.45 -4.01 -10.93
C ASP A 17 24.73 -5.29 -10.52
N SER A 18 23.51 -5.16 -10.01
CA SER A 18 22.68 -6.31 -9.64
C SER A 18 21.57 -6.58 -10.65
N ILE A 19 21.27 -7.87 -10.86
CA ILE A 19 20.16 -8.31 -11.72
C ILE A 19 18.78 -8.17 -11.06
N GLY A 20 18.72 -7.96 -9.73
CA GLY A 20 17.47 -7.99 -8.97
C GLY A 20 17.32 -6.92 -7.87
N ARG A 21 18.27 -5.99 -7.72
CA ARG A 21 18.14 -4.92 -6.71
C ARG A 21 18.86 -3.64 -7.10
N GLY A 22 18.46 -2.51 -6.50
CA GLY A 22 19.13 -1.23 -6.64
C GLY A 22 18.96 -0.52 -7.99
N ALA A 23 18.09 -0.99 -8.89
CA ALA A 23 17.87 -0.36 -10.19
C ALA A 23 17.37 1.10 -10.05
N PRO A 24 17.88 2.07 -10.82
CA PRO A 24 17.43 3.48 -10.84
C PRO A 24 15.91 3.66 -10.79
N LEU A 25 15.42 4.62 -9.99
CA LEU A 25 14.03 5.05 -10.10
C LEU A 25 13.84 5.76 -11.45
N GLN A 26 12.82 5.36 -12.20
CA GLN A 26 12.49 6.03 -13.47
C GLN A 26 11.83 7.41 -13.24
N ALA A 27 11.20 7.61 -12.09
CA ALA A 27 10.61 8.87 -11.65
C ALA A 27 10.62 8.97 -10.12
N ASP A 28 10.89 10.16 -9.58
CA ASP A 28 10.82 10.44 -8.14
C ASP A 28 9.43 10.98 -7.80
N ALA A 29 8.70 10.31 -6.90
CA ALA A 29 7.34 10.71 -6.52
C ALA A 29 7.28 12.08 -5.78
N ASN A 30 8.40 12.61 -5.28
CA ASN A 30 8.45 13.94 -4.68
C ASN A 30 8.41 15.06 -5.73
N ASP A 31 8.79 14.77 -6.97
CA ASP A 31 8.74 15.74 -8.08
C ASP A 31 7.33 15.89 -8.66
N TYR A 32 6.37 15.06 -8.21
CA TYR A 32 4.99 15.06 -8.69
C TYR A 32 4.06 15.67 -7.66
N PRO A 33 3.25 16.68 -8.04
CA PRO A 33 2.22 17.20 -7.15
C PRO A 33 1.14 16.14 -6.88
N PRO A 34 0.36 16.27 -5.79
CA PRO A 34 -0.85 15.47 -5.63
C PRO A 34 -1.77 15.59 -6.84
N THR A 35 -2.28 14.46 -7.31
CA THR A 35 -3.15 14.37 -8.48
C THR A 35 -4.60 14.67 -8.12
N GLY A 36 -5.12 14.05 -7.06
CA GLY A 36 -6.52 14.21 -6.70
C GLY A 36 -6.83 15.48 -5.90
N ALA A 37 -8.12 15.83 -5.86
CA ALA A 37 -8.61 16.98 -5.12
C ALA A 37 -8.28 16.86 -3.63
N ALA A 38 -7.68 17.90 -3.06
CA ALA A 38 -7.28 17.92 -1.66
C ALA A 38 -7.26 19.35 -1.10
N MET A 39 -7.28 19.47 0.22
CA MET A 39 -6.93 20.73 0.90
C MET A 39 -5.48 20.66 1.37
N GLY A 40 -4.62 21.44 0.72
CA GLY A 40 -3.27 21.71 1.16
C GLY A 40 -3.26 22.50 2.46
N ARG A 41 -2.26 22.27 3.31
CA ARG A 41 -2.03 23.08 4.51
C ARG A 41 -1.03 24.17 4.15
N GLY A 42 -1.39 25.44 4.27
CA GLY A 42 -0.43 26.54 4.15
C GLY A 42 0.72 26.38 5.15
N MET A 43 1.91 26.92 4.85
CA MET A 43 3.06 26.81 5.75
C MET A 43 2.76 27.42 7.12
N GLY A 44 3.09 26.69 8.20
CA GLY A 44 2.96 27.12 9.60
C GLY A 44 1.69 26.65 10.32
N GLN A 45 1.71 26.63 11.66
CA GLN A 45 0.48 26.45 12.46
C GLN A 45 -0.44 27.66 12.21
N GLY A 46 -1.57 27.43 11.52
CA GLY A 46 -2.54 28.48 11.18
C GLY A 46 -2.49 28.97 9.73
N GLY A 47 -1.68 28.35 8.86
CA GLY A 47 -1.69 28.64 7.42
C GLY A 47 -3.06 28.38 6.79
N GLU A 48 -3.51 29.29 5.93
CA GLU A 48 -4.75 29.16 5.17
C GLU A 48 -4.73 27.86 4.36
N ARG A 49 -5.84 27.11 4.38
CA ARG A 49 -5.94 25.87 3.60
C ARG A 49 -6.19 26.26 2.15
N THR A 50 -5.29 25.87 1.26
CA THR A 50 -5.44 26.12 -0.17
C THR A 50 -5.95 24.87 -0.86
N PHE A 51 -6.92 25.02 -1.75
CA PHE A 51 -7.38 23.91 -2.57
C PHE A 51 -6.28 23.46 -3.54
N ILE A 52 -6.18 22.14 -3.71
CA ILE A 52 -5.37 21.46 -4.71
C ILE A 52 -6.37 20.68 -5.57
N GLY A 53 -6.36 20.93 -6.87
CA GLY A 53 -7.31 20.37 -7.83
C GLY A 53 -7.64 21.39 -8.92
N SER A 54 -8.54 21.05 -9.82
CA SER A 54 -8.84 21.89 -11.01
C SER A 54 -10.22 22.55 -10.98
N ALA A 55 -11.19 22.02 -10.22
CA ALA A 55 -12.51 22.61 -10.02
C ALA A 55 -13.18 22.11 -8.72
N GLN A 56 -14.11 22.89 -8.15
CA GLN A 56 -14.84 22.56 -6.92
C GLN A 56 -16.36 22.76 -7.09
N GLY A 57 -17.15 22.18 -6.18
CA GLY A 57 -18.56 22.56 -6.02
C GLY A 57 -19.45 22.23 -7.23
N GLY A 58 -19.10 21.19 -7.98
CA GLY A 58 -19.82 20.79 -9.20
C GLY A 58 -19.44 21.56 -10.47
N GLU A 59 -18.49 22.49 -10.39
CA GLU A 59 -17.88 23.07 -11.59
C GLU A 59 -17.00 22.02 -12.31
N SER A 60 -16.89 22.14 -13.63
CA SER A 60 -15.90 21.42 -14.43
C SER A 60 -14.70 22.32 -14.73
N PRO A 61 -13.49 21.75 -14.91
CA PRO A 61 -12.33 22.54 -15.30
C PRO A 61 -12.54 23.21 -16.67
N PRO A 62 -12.04 24.45 -16.89
CA PRO A 62 -12.33 25.23 -18.10
C PRO A 62 -12.01 24.54 -19.44
N ASP A 63 -11.00 23.66 -19.47
CA ASP A 63 -10.51 22.97 -20.67
C ASP A 63 -10.86 21.47 -20.67
N VAL A 64 -11.72 21.01 -19.77
CA VAL A 64 -12.14 19.61 -19.66
C VAL A 64 -13.64 19.51 -19.88
N GLU A 65 -14.02 18.85 -20.99
CA GLU A 65 -15.42 18.48 -21.24
C GLU A 65 -15.78 17.25 -20.39
N PRO A 66 -16.74 17.36 -19.44
CA PRO A 66 -17.18 16.23 -18.62
C PRO A 66 -17.80 15.10 -19.45
N LEU A 67 -17.71 13.88 -18.91
CA LEU A 67 -18.46 12.75 -19.48
C LEU A 67 -19.94 12.86 -19.13
N ALA A 68 -20.80 12.19 -19.91
CA ALA A 68 -22.23 12.11 -19.61
C ALA A 68 -22.51 11.36 -18.30
N VAL A 69 -21.67 10.35 -18.00
CA VAL A 69 -21.66 9.59 -16.76
C VAL A 69 -20.23 9.56 -16.24
N ASP A 70 -20.07 9.80 -14.94
CA ASP A 70 -18.83 9.64 -14.20
C ASP A 70 -19.10 8.81 -12.93
N ILE A 71 -18.08 8.43 -12.18
CA ILE A 71 -18.24 7.58 -11.00
C ILE A 71 -19.18 8.18 -9.94
N PHE A 72 -19.31 9.50 -9.88
CA PHE A 72 -20.19 10.21 -8.93
C PHE A 72 -21.63 10.32 -9.42
N THR A 73 -21.89 10.14 -10.72
CA THR A 73 -23.25 10.15 -11.29
C THR A 73 -23.72 8.78 -11.74
N SER A 74 -22.82 7.80 -11.79
CA SER A 74 -23.13 6.41 -12.13
C SER A 74 -24.11 5.78 -11.14
N THR A 75 -25.09 5.08 -11.68
CA THR A 75 -26.00 4.21 -10.93
C THR A 75 -25.61 2.74 -11.03
N ASP A 76 -24.67 2.41 -11.92
CA ASP A 76 -24.17 1.06 -12.17
C ASP A 76 -22.77 1.17 -12.78
N TYR A 77 -21.75 1.06 -11.94
CA TYR A 77 -20.36 1.20 -12.39
C TYR A 77 -19.89 0.02 -13.24
N TYR A 78 -20.57 -1.14 -13.20
CA TYR A 78 -20.22 -2.31 -14.00
C TYR A 78 -20.50 -2.04 -15.48
N GLN A 79 -21.62 -1.37 -15.79
CA GLN A 79 -21.98 -0.97 -17.16
C GLN A 79 -21.04 0.11 -17.72
N ASP A 80 -20.37 0.85 -16.85
CA ASP A 80 -19.44 1.93 -17.22
C ASP A 80 -18.02 1.45 -17.53
N ARG A 81 -17.78 0.13 -17.63
CA ARG A 81 -16.43 -0.46 -17.81
C ARG A 81 -15.62 0.15 -18.95
N ALA A 82 -16.26 0.52 -20.05
CA ALA A 82 -15.61 1.16 -21.19
C ALA A 82 -15.05 2.58 -20.87
N LEU A 83 -15.52 3.21 -19.80
CA LEU A 83 -15.11 4.54 -19.35
C LEU A 83 -13.97 4.50 -18.31
N TRP A 84 -13.67 3.35 -17.71
CA TRP A 84 -12.69 3.26 -16.62
C TRP A 84 -11.25 3.63 -17.01
N THR A 85 -10.91 3.61 -18.30
CA THR A 85 -9.60 4.08 -18.76
C THR A 85 -9.55 5.58 -19.04
N ASP A 86 -10.70 6.25 -19.08
CA ASP A 86 -10.79 7.71 -19.22
C ASP A 86 -10.71 8.37 -17.84
N PRO A 87 -9.69 9.20 -17.56
CA PRO A 87 -9.57 9.77 -16.23
C PRO A 87 -10.70 10.70 -15.81
N ARG A 88 -11.47 11.23 -16.78
CA ARG A 88 -12.65 12.05 -16.50
C ARG A 88 -13.77 11.25 -15.83
N TYR A 89 -13.81 9.92 -16.01
CA TYR A 89 -14.75 9.06 -15.29
C TYR A 89 -14.55 9.15 -13.76
N PHE A 90 -13.32 9.40 -13.30
CA PHE A 90 -13.03 9.61 -11.87
C PHE A 90 -12.86 11.10 -11.52
N ARG A 91 -13.27 12.01 -12.41
CA ARG A 91 -12.99 13.46 -12.32
C ARG A 91 -11.52 13.77 -12.08
N CYS A 92 -10.64 12.99 -12.73
CA CYS A 92 -9.19 13.07 -12.62
C CYS A 92 -8.64 12.95 -11.18
N ASN A 93 -9.41 12.32 -10.28
CA ASN A 93 -8.96 12.10 -8.92
C ASN A 93 -7.98 10.93 -8.84
N SER A 94 -7.14 10.99 -7.80
CA SER A 94 -6.36 9.85 -7.35
C SER A 94 -7.21 8.98 -6.41
N PRO A 95 -6.86 7.69 -6.23
CA PRO A 95 -7.62 6.81 -5.35
C PRO A 95 -7.70 7.35 -3.91
N ALA A 96 -6.60 7.87 -3.37
CA ALA A 96 -6.60 8.47 -2.02
C ALA A 96 -7.49 9.72 -1.94
N ALA A 97 -7.62 10.49 -3.02
CA ALA A 97 -8.54 11.62 -3.02
C ALA A 97 -9.99 11.16 -2.99
N LEU A 98 -10.37 10.13 -3.77
CA LEU A 98 -11.73 9.58 -3.73
C LEU A 98 -12.12 9.12 -2.32
N GLU A 99 -11.20 8.50 -1.58
CA GLU A 99 -11.36 8.17 -0.16
C GLU A 99 -11.52 9.42 0.74
N ASP A 100 -10.74 10.47 0.48
CA ASP A 100 -10.68 11.68 1.29
C ASP A 100 -11.89 12.63 1.08
N LEU A 101 -12.54 12.61 -0.10
CA LEU A 101 -13.50 13.63 -0.55
C LEU A 101 -14.68 13.85 0.41
N TRP A 102 -15.17 12.80 1.07
CA TRP A 102 -16.29 12.91 2.03
C TRP A 102 -15.85 13.42 3.40
N GLY A 103 -14.56 13.69 3.59
CA GLY A 103 -13.99 14.21 4.83
C GLY A 103 -13.66 13.12 5.84
N GLY A 104 -13.58 11.85 5.43
CA GLY A 104 -13.26 10.74 6.33
C GLY A 104 -11.83 10.82 6.87
N ASN A 105 -10.87 11.14 6.00
CA ASN A 105 -9.46 11.30 6.38
C ASN A 105 -8.96 12.75 6.30
N ARG A 106 -9.67 13.64 5.57
CA ARG A 106 -9.29 15.04 5.36
C ARG A 106 -10.49 16.00 5.36
N SER A 107 -10.35 17.15 4.69
CA SER A 107 -11.44 18.12 4.55
C SER A 107 -12.48 17.59 3.58
N ASN A 108 -13.76 17.79 3.88
CA ASN A 108 -14.84 17.50 2.94
C ASN A 108 -14.71 18.39 1.69
N LEU A 109 -14.71 17.74 0.53
CA LEU A 109 -14.57 18.32 -0.81
C LEU A 109 -15.63 17.76 -1.79
N VAL A 110 -16.65 17.07 -1.28
CA VAL A 110 -17.74 16.51 -2.10
C VAL A 110 -18.79 17.59 -2.48
N GLY A 111 -18.78 18.73 -1.79
CA GLY A 111 -19.62 19.90 -2.09
C GLY A 111 -21.02 19.85 -1.47
N GLU A 112 -21.89 20.79 -1.87
CA GLU A 112 -23.21 21.02 -1.25
C GLU A 112 -24.30 20.05 -1.72
N ASN A 113 -24.12 19.38 -2.87
CA ASN A 113 -25.06 18.39 -3.41
C ASN A 113 -24.32 17.09 -3.77
N PRO A 114 -23.81 16.37 -2.75
CA PRO A 114 -23.02 15.18 -2.99
C PRO A 114 -23.90 13.99 -3.44
N PRO A 115 -23.34 13.03 -4.20
CA PRO A 115 -21.96 13.00 -4.72
C PRO A 115 -21.73 13.94 -5.92
N THR A 116 -22.77 14.46 -6.56
CA THR A 116 -22.69 15.13 -7.87
C THR A 116 -21.81 16.39 -7.92
N THR A 117 -21.61 17.07 -6.79
CA THR A 117 -20.77 18.28 -6.69
C THR A 117 -19.31 18.00 -6.33
N ALA A 118 -18.88 16.74 -6.37
CA ALA A 118 -17.52 16.35 -6.01
C ALA A 118 -16.45 17.11 -6.81
N SER A 119 -15.40 17.50 -6.10
CA SER A 119 -14.29 18.27 -6.66
C SER A 119 -13.47 17.45 -7.67
N TRP A 120 -12.90 18.16 -8.66
CA TRP A 120 -12.02 17.58 -9.67
C TRP A 120 -10.57 17.62 -9.20
N GLY A 121 -9.86 16.50 -9.42
CA GLY A 121 -8.40 16.46 -9.34
C GLY A 121 -7.75 17.22 -10.51
N ASN A 122 -6.44 17.11 -10.67
CA ASN A 122 -5.72 17.69 -11.79
C ASN A 122 -5.52 16.65 -12.90
N CYS A 123 -6.20 16.83 -14.03
CA CYS A 123 -6.13 15.92 -15.18
C CYS A 123 -4.75 15.85 -15.84
N ASP A 124 -3.92 16.89 -15.68
CA ASP A 124 -2.56 16.94 -16.22
C ASP A 124 -1.51 16.32 -15.28
N SER A 125 -1.90 15.97 -14.05
CA SER A 125 -1.02 15.37 -13.04
C SER A 125 -1.18 13.85 -13.01
N ASP A 126 -0.10 13.12 -13.22
CA ASP A 126 -0.07 11.67 -13.00
C ASP A 126 1.34 11.17 -12.72
N TYR A 127 1.46 10.06 -12.01
CA TYR A 127 2.72 9.38 -11.79
C TYR A 127 2.88 8.28 -12.85
N PRO A 128 4.00 8.23 -13.58
CA PRO A 128 4.11 7.35 -14.74
C PRO A 128 4.06 5.88 -14.35
N ARG A 129 3.16 5.12 -14.99
CA ARG A 129 3.05 3.65 -14.83
C ARG A 129 4.40 2.94 -14.90
N ALA A 130 5.26 3.33 -15.85
CA ALA A 130 6.58 2.73 -16.04
C ALA A 130 7.51 2.87 -14.82
N ALA A 131 7.28 3.86 -13.95
CA ALA A 131 8.02 4.01 -12.69
C ALA A 131 7.44 3.19 -11.53
N ILE A 132 6.24 2.61 -11.71
CA ILE A 132 5.61 1.70 -10.74
C ILE A 132 6.01 0.25 -11.03
N VAL A 133 6.11 -0.11 -12.31
CA VAL A 133 6.46 -1.45 -12.78
C VAL A 133 7.87 -1.83 -12.33
N SER A 134 8.04 -3.09 -11.93
CA SER A 134 9.34 -3.64 -11.59
C SER A 134 10.29 -3.57 -12.79
N PRO A 135 11.51 -3.04 -12.64
CA PRO A 135 12.50 -3.02 -13.71
C PRO A 135 13.21 -4.37 -13.90
N TYR A 136 12.93 -5.36 -13.05
CA TYR A 136 13.58 -6.67 -13.07
C TYR A 136 12.76 -7.68 -13.87
N ASP A 137 13.44 -8.39 -14.76
CA ASP A 137 12.87 -9.33 -15.72
C ASP A 137 12.67 -10.72 -15.09
N PHE A 138 11.85 -10.77 -14.05
CA PHE A 138 11.44 -12.00 -13.37
C PHE A 138 9.91 -12.10 -13.36
N ASP A 139 9.37 -13.28 -13.64
CA ASP A 139 7.93 -13.51 -13.61
C ASP A 139 7.45 -13.85 -12.20
N THR A 140 8.33 -14.42 -11.37
CA THR A 140 7.98 -14.89 -10.02
C THR A 140 8.95 -14.41 -8.94
N ALA A 141 8.44 -14.30 -7.71
CA ALA A 141 9.26 -14.04 -6.53
C ALA A 141 10.32 -15.13 -6.32
N GLN A 142 9.98 -16.39 -6.61
CA GLN A 142 10.91 -17.52 -6.48
C GLN A 142 12.13 -17.37 -7.39
N GLU A 143 11.92 -17.08 -8.68
CA GLU A 143 13.00 -16.87 -9.65
C GLU A 143 13.88 -15.69 -9.22
N HIS A 144 13.24 -14.59 -8.82
CA HIS A 144 13.95 -13.39 -8.38
C HIS A 144 14.80 -13.67 -7.12
N TYR A 145 14.24 -14.33 -6.11
CA TYR A 145 14.97 -14.68 -4.88
C TYR A 145 16.15 -15.63 -5.16
N ALA A 146 15.94 -16.64 -6.00
CA ALA A 146 16.98 -17.60 -6.39
C ALA A 146 18.11 -16.93 -7.20
N ALA A 147 17.76 -15.98 -8.07
CA ALA A 147 18.71 -15.19 -8.84
C ALA A 147 19.58 -14.32 -7.93
N LEU A 148 18.97 -13.60 -6.97
CA LEU A 148 19.68 -12.83 -5.97
C LEU A 148 20.59 -13.71 -5.10
N LEU A 149 20.12 -14.88 -4.66
CA LEU A 149 20.92 -15.83 -3.89
C LEU A 149 22.15 -16.31 -4.69
N THR A 150 21.95 -16.65 -5.97
CA THR A 150 23.05 -17.07 -6.86
C THR A 150 24.10 -15.98 -7.02
N GLU A 151 23.65 -14.73 -7.21
CA GLU A 151 24.50 -13.56 -7.34
C GLU A 151 25.32 -13.31 -6.05
N THR A 152 24.67 -13.42 -4.89
CA THR A 152 25.32 -13.33 -3.58
C THR A 152 26.34 -14.45 -3.37
N THR A 153 26.02 -15.69 -3.75
CA THR A 153 26.97 -16.80 -3.68
C THR A 153 28.19 -16.59 -4.58
N ALA A 154 28.00 -16.04 -5.77
CA ALA A 154 29.11 -15.71 -6.67
C ALA A 154 30.08 -14.66 -6.07
N ARG A 155 29.58 -13.81 -5.15
CA ARG A 155 30.39 -12.85 -4.37
C ARG A 155 30.89 -13.38 -3.02
N GLY A 156 30.64 -14.65 -2.70
CA GLY A 156 31.14 -15.31 -1.49
C GLY A 156 30.17 -15.32 -0.30
N GLY A 157 28.89 -14.97 -0.49
CA GLY A 157 27.84 -15.10 0.51
C GLY A 157 27.01 -16.41 0.37
N PRO A 158 25.85 -16.51 1.07
CA PRO A 158 25.32 -15.53 2.02
C PRO A 158 26.23 -15.27 3.21
N THR A 159 26.20 -14.06 3.76
CA THR A 159 26.96 -13.72 4.96
C THR A 159 26.31 -14.36 6.19
N GLU A 160 27.07 -15.15 6.94
CA GLU A 160 26.65 -15.64 8.25
C GLU A 160 27.11 -14.69 9.34
N HIS A 161 26.18 -13.94 9.93
CA HIS A 161 26.50 -13.05 11.04
C HIS A 161 26.45 -13.78 12.39
N SER A 162 27.38 -13.44 13.28
CA SER A 162 27.28 -13.69 14.72
C SER A 162 26.78 -12.43 15.45
N TYR A 163 26.64 -12.46 16.77
CA TYR A 163 26.32 -11.25 17.54
C TYR A 163 27.38 -10.15 17.40
N GLU A 164 28.64 -10.54 17.13
CA GLU A 164 29.76 -9.62 16.95
C GLU A 164 29.82 -9.01 15.55
N THR A 165 29.29 -9.70 14.53
CA THR A 165 29.40 -9.25 13.14
C THR A 165 28.08 -8.78 12.53
N LEU A 166 26.93 -8.98 13.20
CA LEU A 166 25.64 -8.54 12.67
C LEU A 166 25.58 -7.01 12.54
N PRO A 167 24.78 -6.45 11.61
CA PRO A 167 24.55 -5.01 11.46
C PRO A 167 23.79 -4.41 12.67
N GLY A 168 24.43 -4.38 13.85
CA GLY A 168 23.77 -4.05 15.12
C GLY A 168 23.25 -2.63 15.17
N GLU A 169 23.87 -1.72 14.39
CA GLU A 169 23.44 -0.34 14.21
C GLU A 169 22.02 -0.21 13.63
N TRP A 170 21.49 -1.25 12.97
CA TRP A 170 20.11 -1.27 12.50
C TRP A 170 19.10 -1.37 13.65
N SER A 171 19.48 -1.90 14.81
CA SER A 171 18.54 -2.02 15.92
C SER A 171 18.19 -0.63 16.46
N GLY A 172 16.90 -0.36 16.66
CA GLY A 172 16.44 0.92 17.18
C GLY A 172 15.07 1.35 16.65
N ARG A 173 14.79 2.64 16.85
CA ARG A 173 13.55 3.30 16.42
C ARG A 173 13.79 4.06 15.12
N TYR A 174 12.81 4.00 14.23
CA TYR A 174 12.84 4.64 12.92
C TYR A 174 11.62 5.52 12.73
N ARG A 175 11.83 6.67 12.12
CA ARG A 175 10.78 7.65 11.87
C ARG A 175 9.76 7.11 10.88
N HIS A 176 8.54 7.63 10.98
CA HIS A 176 7.50 7.43 9.98
C HIS A 176 7.99 7.88 8.58
N PRO A 177 7.99 7.00 7.54
CA PRO A 177 8.42 7.35 6.18
C PRO A 177 7.70 8.58 5.57
N GLY A 178 6.47 8.83 5.98
CA GLY A 178 5.59 9.94 5.63
C GLY A 178 6.04 11.32 6.11
N VAL A 179 6.83 11.39 7.19
CA VAL A 179 7.32 12.66 7.75
C VAL A 179 8.83 12.84 7.58
N THR A 180 9.53 11.82 7.07
CA THR A 180 10.90 11.96 6.56
C THR A 180 10.87 12.79 5.27
N PRO A 181 11.63 13.90 5.19
CA PRO A 181 11.73 14.71 3.99
C PRO A 181 12.15 13.87 2.77
N ASN A 182 11.62 14.19 1.60
CA ASN A 182 11.96 13.53 0.32
C ASN A 182 11.85 11.99 0.40
N ASN A 183 10.73 11.49 0.92
CA ASN A 183 10.48 10.05 1.06
C ASN A 183 9.11 9.65 0.49
N GLY A 184 8.62 10.40 -0.50
CA GLY A 184 7.41 10.10 -1.26
C GLY A 184 7.54 8.81 -2.07
N TYR A 185 6.43 8.10 -2.23
CA TYR A 185 6.35 6.91 -3.09
C TYR A 185 4.90 6.76 -3.58
N TRP A 186 4.73 6.11 -4.74
CA TRP A 186 3.45 6.08 -5.46
C TRP A 186 2.32 5.39 -4.69
N TYR A 187 2.65 4.39 -3.86
CA TYR A 187 1.67 3.58 -3.12
C TYR A 187 0.89 4.34 -2.03
N ARG A 188 1.21 5.62 -1.78
CA ARG A 188 0.30 6.50 -1.02
C ARG A 188 -0.98 6.82 -1.78
N MET A 189 -1.05 6.44 -3.06
CA MET A 189 -2.19 6.64 -3.96
C MET A 189 -2.60 8.11 -4.12
N ARG A 190 -1.66 9.05 -3.92
CA ARG A 190 -1.93 10.50 -4.01
C ARG A 190 -1.54 11.11 -5.35
N GLN A 191 -0.48 10.59 -5.98
CA GLN A 191 0.13 11.11 -7.21
C GLN A 191 -0.30 10.36 -8.48
N SER A 192 -1.04 9.26 -8.36
CA SER A 192 -1.48 8.47 -9.51
C SER A 192 -2.97 8.69 -9.76
N GLN A 193 -3.36 8.88 -11.02
CA GLN A 193 -4.76 8.81 -11.42
C GLN A 193 -5.28 7.38 -11.30
N VAL A 194 -6.58 7.20 -11.06
CA VAL A 194 -7.21 5.87 -10.95
C VAL A 194 -6.93 4.98 -12.18
N PRO A 195 -7.03 5.47 -13.44
CA PRO A 195 -6.71 4.65 -14.62
C PRO A 195 -5.29 4.11 -14.67
N THR A 196 -4.32 4.87 -14.13
CA THR A 196 -2.93 4.40 -14.07
C THR A 196 -2.79 3.21 -13.12
N ILE A 197 -3.49 3.21 -11.99
CA ILE A 197 -3.53 2.05 -11.10
C ILE A 197 -4.29 0.89 -11.75
N LEU A 198 -5.42 1.14 -12.40
CA LEU A 198 -6.17 0.09 -13.14
C LEU A 198 -5.32 -0.60 -14.20
N SER A 199 -4.41 0.13 -14.86
CA SER A 199 -3.50 -0.42 -15.87
C SER A 199 -2.46 -1.42 -15.32
N LEU A 200 -2.33 -1.53 -13.99
CA LEU A 200 -1.47 -2.49 -13.31
C LEU A 200 -2.22 -3.77 -12.92
N LEU A 201 -3.55 -3.81 -13.08
CA LEU A 201 -4.40 -4.86 -12.54
C LEU A 201 -4.96 -5.77 -13.64
N THR A 202 -5.21 -7.02 -13.29
CA THR A 202 -5.97 -7.96 -14.12
C THR A 202 -7.43 -7.53 -14.24
N PRO A 203 -8.19 -8.02 -15.24
CA PRO A 203 -9.58 -7.60 -15.46
C PRO A 203 -10.51 -7.78 -14.26
N GLU A 204 -10.31 -8.82 -13.45
CA GLU A 204 -11.09 -9.04 -12.22
C GLU A 204 -10.73 -8.00 -11.15
N TYR A 205 -9.44 -7.76 -10.93
CA TYR A 205 -8.98 -6.81 -9.91
C TYR A 205 -9.21 -5.35 -10.30
N GLN A 206 -9.33 -5.05 -11.60
CA GLN A 206 -9.86 -3.77 -12.07
C GLN A 206 -11.29 -3.55 -11.56
N THR A 207 -12.16 -4.55 -11.71
CA THR A 207 -13.55 -4.47 -11.22
C THR A 207 -13.59 -4.24 -9.71
N ARG A 208 -12.82 -5.02 -8.94
CA ARG A 208 -12.73 -4.88 -7.47
C ARG A 208 -12.22 -3.49 -7.06
N PHE A 209 -11.25 -2.94 -7.79
CA PHE A 209 -10.73 -1.60 -7.52
C PHE A 209 -11.74 -0.49 -7.85
N VAL A 210 -12.53 -0.64 -8.92
CA VAL A 210 -13.61 0.32 -9.23
C VAL A 210 -14.77 0.20 -8.25
N GLN A 211 -15.12 -1.00 -7.78
CA GLN A 211 -16.09 -1.19 -6.70
C GLN A 211 -15.69 -0.40 -5.44
N GLU A 212 -14.44 -0.54 -4.99
CA GLU A 212 -13.89 0.26 -3.88
C GLU A 212 -13.99 1.78 -4.16
N ALA A 213 -13.53 2.21 -5.34
CA ALA A 213 -13.57 3.62 -5.73
C ALA A 213 -15.00 4.16 -5.77
N TYR A 214 -15.96 3.38 -6.23
CA TYR A 214 -17.37 3.75 -6.33
C TYR A 214 -17.97 3.93 -4.94
N HIS A 215 -17.75 3.00 -4.02
CA HIS A 215 -18.30 3.13 -2.67
C HIS A 215 -17.59 4.18 -1.80
N HIS A 216 -16.35 4.53 -2.12
CA HIS A 216 -15.71 5.73 -1.59
C HIS A 216 -16.31 7.02 -2.17
N ALA A 217 -16.48 7.10 -3.48
CA ALA A 217 -16.83 8.33 -4.18
C ALA A 217 -18.32 8.64 -4.18
N ASN A 218 -19.15 7.66 -4.50
CA ASN A 218 -20.57 7.81 -4.81
C ASN A 218 -21.45 7.59 -3.58
N THR A 219 -21.38 6.41 -2.97
CA THR A 219 -22.30 6.02 -1.89
C THR A 219 -21.84 6.43 -0.49
N ASN A 220 -20.58 6.87 -0.35
CA ASN A 220 -19.95 7.15 0.95
C ASN A 220 -20.04 5.96 1.93
N ALA A 221 -19.96 4.74 1.40
CA ALA A 221 -20.08 3.49 2.16
C ALA A 221 -18.73 2.79 2.29
N ALA A 222 -17.69 3.54 2.66
CA ALA A 222 -16.35 3.01 2.83
C ALA A 222 -16.32 1.86 3.86
N GLN A 223 -15.70 0.74 3.50
CA GLN A 223 -15.50 -0.42 4.37
C GLN A 223 -14.03 -0.55 4.72
N TRP A 224 -13.51 0.34 5.56
CA TRP A 224 -12.11 0.29 5.98
C TRP A 224 -11.94 -0.74 7.09
N PRO A 225 -11.02 -1.73 6.95
CA PRO A 225 -10.86 -2.79 7.95
C PRO A 225 -10.66 -2.27 9.39
N SER A 226 -9.92 -1.16 9.53
CA SER A 226 -9.65 -0.50 10.81
C SER A 226 -10.92 -0.06 11.57
N GLN A 227 -12.00 0.29 10.86
CA GLN A 227 -13.27 0.70 11.48
C GLN A 227 -13.88 -0.47 12.27
N TYR A 228 -13.78 -1.69 11.74
CA TYR A 228 -14.43 -2.88 12.29
C TYR A 228 -13.52 -3.74 13.13
N CYS A 229 -12.34 -3.23 13.48
CA CYS A 229 -11.29 -4.00 14.11
C CYS A 229 -10.87 -5.25 13.31
N TRP A 230 -11.05 -5.26 11.99
CA TRP A 230 -10.57 -6.35 11.14
C TRP A 230 -9.05 -6.26 10.94
N PRO A 231 -8.43 -7.34 10.45
CA PRO A 231 -7.03 -7.31 10.03
C PRO A 231 -6.83 -6.24 8.95
N GLU A 232 -5.74 -5.51 9.07
CA GLU A 232 -5.43 -4.39 8.17
C GLU A 232 -4.90 -4.86 6.81
N GLY A 233 -4.43 -6.10 6.71
CA GLY A 233 -3.84 -6.68 5.51
C GLY A 233 -2.35 -6.36 5.33
N TYR A 234 -1.65 -7.23 4.61
CA TYR A 234 -0.21 -7.15 4.36
C TYR A 234 0.25 -5.82 3.73
N MET A 235 -0.38 -5.37 2.64
CA MET A 235 0.09 -4.17 1.94
C MET A 235 -0.23 -2.87 2.67
N ARG A 236 -1.04 -2.90 3.73
CA ARG A 236 -1.37 -1.72 4.54
C ARG A 236 -0.14 -1.09 5.18
N ARG A 237 0.95 -1.82 5.42
CA ARG A 237 2.21 -1.26 5.94
C ARG A 237 2.94 -0.30 4.98
N TRP A 238 2.48 -0.17 3.73
CA TRP A 238 2.94 0.89 2.82
C TRP A 238 2.00 2.09 2.77
N HIS A 239 0.83 2.05 3.40
CA HIS A 239 -0.04 3.20 3.43
C HIS A 239 0.42 4.22 4.48
N GLU A 240 0.39 5.51 4.15
CA GLU A 240 0.95 6.57 4.99
C GLU A 240 0.26 6.71 6.35
N ALA A 241 -1.02 6.34 6.47
CA ALA A 241 -1.73 6.40 7.74
C ALA A 241 -1.57 5.13 8.60
N ALA A 242 -0.81 4.12 8.15
CA ALA A 242 -0.75 2.80 8.80
C ALA A 242 0.29 2.72 9.90
N LEU A 243 1.44 3.32 9.62
CA LEU A 243 2.65 3.20 10.40
C LEU A 243 2.91 4.54 11.06
N TRP A 244 3.54 4.51 12.24
CA TRP A 244 4.25 5.65 12.80
C TRP A 244 5.71 5.25 12.93
N ASP A 245 6.27 5.31 14.13
CA ASP A 245 7.61 4.82 14.36
C ASP A 245 7.68 3.31 14.14
N ASN A 246 8.79 2.86 13.54
CA ASN A 246 9.09 1.45 13.36
C ASN A 246 10.19 1.06 14.35
N TYR A 247 10.07 -0.13 14.93
CA TYR A 247 11.02 -0.71 15.86
C TYR A 247 11.67 -1.90 15.15
N VAL A 248 12.96 -1.80 14.91
CA VAL A 248 13.71 -2.85 14.21
C VAL A 248 14.64 -3.54 15.19
N MET A 249 14.52 -4.85 15.29
CA MET A 249 15.41 -5.67 16.11
C MET A 249 16.16 -6.64 15.20
N VAL A 250 17.48 -6.62 15.27
CA VAL A 250 18.33 -7.50 14.45
C VAL A 250 19.01 -8.54 15.35
N THR A 251 18.81 -9.81 15.01
CA THR A 251 19.52 -10.95 15.61
C THR A 251 20.11 -11.82 14.49
N PRO A 252 21.09 -12.70 14.78
CA PRO A 252 21.70 -13.56 13.76
C PRO A 252 20.72 -14.43 12.96
N LYS A 253 19.61 -14.84 13.56
CA LYS A 253 18.64 -15.79 12.96
C LYS A 253 17.26 -15.20 12.72
N MET A 254 17.00 -14.00 13.20
CA MET A 254 15.72 -13.33 13.03
C MET A 254 15.90 -11.82 13.01
N VAL A 255 15.29 -11.15 12.03
CA VAL A 255 15.11 -9.70 12.03
C VAL A 255 13.62 -9.42 12.20
N GLN A 256 13.28 -8.53 13.12
CA GLN A 256 11.90 -8.13 13.37
C GLN A 256 11.69 -6.66 13.01
N PHE A 257 10.62 -6.39 12.28
CA PHE A 257 10.03 -5.06 12.15
C PHE A 257 8.71 -5.05 12.92
N LEU A 258 8.59 -4.14 13.88
CA LEU A 258 7.38 -3.89 14.66
C LEU A 258 6.92 -2.45 14.43
N ALA A 259 5.66 -2.26 14.03
CA ALA A 259 5.12 -0.93 13.78
C ALA A 259 3.60 -0.90 13.88
N GLY A 260 3.02 0.30 13.71
CA GLY A 260 1.60 0.48 13.43
C GLY A 260 0.86 1.41 14.38
N VAL A 261 -0.31 1.87 13.95
CA VAL A 261 -1.22 2.70 14.77
C VAL A 261 -2.68 2.28 14.74
N ALA A 262 -3.14 1.68 13.66
CA ALA A 262 -4.45 1.03 13.62
C ALA A 262 -4.38 -0.40 14.17
N ARG A 263 -3.24 -1.06 13.98
CA ARG A 263 -2.93 -2.43 14.40
C ARG A 263 -1.44 -2.57 14.67
N ASN A 264 -1.06 -3.67 15.32
CA ASN A 264 0.32 -4.10 15.37
C ASN A 264 0.69 -4.83 14.07
N PHE A 265 1.67 -4.31 13.35
CA PHE A 265 2.33 -5.00 12.24
C PHE A 265 3.62 -5.61 12.80
N ILE A 266 3.71 -6.95 12.74
CA ILE A 266 4.89 -7.69 13.19
C ILE A 266 5.36 -8.53 12.03
N ILE A 267 6.57 -8.26 11.56
CA ILE A 267 7.21 -9.00 10.48
C ILE A 267 8.44 -9.67 11.07
N ASN A 268 8.43 -11.01 11.07
CA ASN A 268 9.58 -11.80 11.48
C ASN A 268 10.23 -12.39 10.24
N ILE A 269 11.44 -11.94 9.95
CA ILE A 269 12.27 -12.45 8.86
C ILE A 269 13.15 -13.56 9.42
N HIS A 270 12.89 -14.80 9.03
CA HIS A 270 13.68 -15.94 9.46
C HIS A 270 14.92 -16.13 8.59
N VAL A 271 16.07 -15.71 9.10
CA VAL A 271 17.33 -15.71 8.34
C VAL A 271 17.89 -17.13 8.20
N GLY A 272 18.17 -17.54 6.97
CA GLY A 272 18.74 -18.85 6.62
C GLY A 272 17.76 -20.01 6.71
N ARG A 273 16.44 -19.74 6.79
CA ARG A 273 15.41 -20.77 6.62
C ARG A 273 15.03 -20.89 5.14
N GLU A 274 14.51 -22.06 4.78
CA GLU A 274 13.96 -22.35 3.46
C GLU A 274 12.46 -22.61 3.58
N PHE A 275 11.70 -22.23 2.56
CA PHE A 275 10.29 -22.56 2.46
C PHE A 275 10.10 -24.04 2.10
N ASN A 276 9.02 -24.62 2.61
CA ASN A 276 8.40 -25.77 1.96
C ASN A 276 7.74 -25.28 0.67
N MET A 277 8.08 -25.95 -0.44
CA MET A 277 7.62 -25.63 -1.79
C MET A 277 6.40 -26.45 -2.23
N ASP A 278 5.93 -27.40 -1.42
CA ASP A 278 4.67 -28.13 -1.66
C ASP A 278 3.46 -27.19 -1.51
N GLY A 279 2.28 -27.54 -2.03
CA GLY A 279 1.02 -26.77 -1.86
C GLY A 279 0.88 -25.58 -2.80
N GLU A 280 -0.03 -24.65 -2.49
CA GLU A 280 -0.40 -23.55 -3.41
C GLU A 280 0.68 -22.46 -3.50
N VAL A 281 1.32 -22.14 -2.37
CA VAL A 281 2.39 -21.13 -2.29
C VAL A 281 3.49 -21.58 -1.33
N PRO A 282 4.74 -21.12 -1.55
CA PRO A 282 5.85 -21.41 -0.63
C PRO A 282 5.57 -20.93 0.79
N ARG A 283 5.92 -21.71 1.82
CA ARG A 283 5.55 -21.41 3.21
C ARG A 283 6.50 -22.02 4.24
N LEU A 284 6.50 -21.52 5.47
CA LEU A 284 7.22 -22.14 6.60
C LEU A 284 6.33 -23.04 7.45
N GLY A 285 5.05 -22.68 7.56
CA GLY A 285 4.09 -23.33 8.45
C GLY A 285 3.11 -24.23 7.70
N ALA A 286 1.90 -24.33 8.27
CA ALA A 286 0.78 -25.04 7.66
C ALA A 286 0.30 -24.33 6.38
N ASP A 287 -0.33 -25.12 5.48
CA ASP A 287 -0.90 -24.68 4.20
C ASP A 287 -2.20 -23.89 4.38
N VAL A 288 -2.09 -22.77 5.10
CA VAL A 288 -3.16 -21.82 5.33
C VAL A 288 -2.55 -20.41 5.31
N PRO A 289 -3.16 -19.45 4.59
CA PRO A 289 -2.66 -18.08 4.52
C PRO A 289 -2.52 -17.41 5.90
N ARG A 290 -1.57 -16.48 5.98
CA ARG A 290 -1.30 -15.63 7.15
C ARG A 290 -1.57 -14.17 6.79
N TRP A 291 -2.20 -13.44 7.70
CA TRP A 291 -2.51 -12.01 7.53
C TRP A 291 -1.34 -11.15 7.06
N TYR A 292 -0.12 -11.50 7.47
CA TYR A 292 1.11 -10.80 7.09
C TYR A 292 2.14 -11.70 6.39
N GLY A 293 1.74 -12.90 5.97
CA GLY A 293 2.63 -13.88 5.37
C GLY A 293 3.65 -14.50 6.33
N GLU A 294 4.56 -15.25 5.74
CA GLU A 294 5.73 -15.85 6.37
C GLU A 294 6.96 -15.42 5.57
N THR A 295 8.03 -14.99 6.24
CA THR A 295 9.19 -14.38 5.57
C THR A 295 10.47 -15.14 5.89
N ILE A 296 11.24 -15.49 4.85
CA ILE A 296 12.63 -15.95 4.96
C ILE A 296 13.57 -14.89 4.41
N GLY A 297 14.86 -14.99 4.73
CA GLY A 297 15.85 -14.09 4.18
C GLY A 297 17.28 -14.60 4.29
N PHE A 298 18.18 -13.95 3.57
CA PHE A 298 19.62 -14.16 3.69
C PHE A 298 20.34 -12.81 3.61
N TRP A 299 21.54 -12.76 4.18
CA TRP A 299 22.39 -11.57 4.14
C TRP A 299 23.31 -11.62 2.93
N ASP A 300 23.43 -10.50 2.24
CA ASP A 300 24.48 -10.22 1.27
C ASP A 300 25.29 -9.05 1.81
N GLN A 301 26.40 -9.37 2.49
CA GLN A 301 27.10 -8.44 3.37
C GLN A 301 26.08 -7.85 4.37
N ASP A 302 25.93 -6.52 4.40
CA ASP A 302 25.06 -5.83 5.35
C ASP A 302 23.63 -5.61 4.80
N ALA A 303 23.32 -6.10 3.60
CA ALA A 303 21.99 -6.03 3.01
C ALA A 303 21.18 -7.31 3.27
N LEU A 304 19.95 -7.17 3.73
CA LEU A 304 19.03 -8.28 4.00
C LEU A 304 18.07 -8.44 2.81
N ILE A 305 18.20 -9.56 2.10
CA ILE A 305 17.31 -9.94 1.00
C ILE A 305 16.28 -10.93 1.56
N THR A 306 15.01 -10.65 1.32
CA THR A 306 13.91 -11.43 1.90
C THR A 306 12.92 -11.88 0.85
N TRP A 307 12.21 -12.96 1.17
CA TRP A 307 11.07 -13.47 0.41
C TRP A 307 9.91 -13.72 1.37
N THR A 308 8.81 -13.01 1.16
CA THR A 308 7.54 -13.24 1.88
C THR A 308 6.55 -13.96 0.98
N SER A 309 5.89 -14.98 1.54
CA SER A 309 4.85 -15.77 0.87
C SER A 309 3.78 -16.19 1.88
N ASN A 310 2.79 -16.98 1.46
CA ASN A 310 1.68 -17.46 2.29
C ASN A 310 0.85 -16.32 2.89
N ILE A 311 0.64 -15.26 2.09
CA ILE A 311 -0.07 -14.04 2.49
C ILE A 311 -1.58 -14.24 2.30
N GLN A 312 -2.40 -13.79 3.25
CA GLN A 312 -3.85 -13.71 3.10
C GLN A 312 -4.20 -12.58 2.12
N GLY A 313 -4.93 -12.92 1.06
CA GLY A 313 -5.55 -12.00 0.13
C GLY A 313 -6.52 -11.10 0.86
N TRP A 314 -6.43 -9.79 0.60
CA TRP A 314 -7.16 -8.77 1.35
C TRP A 314 -7.19 -7.42 0.60
N LYS A 315 -7.67 -6.37 1.26
CA LYS A 315 -7.69 -4.98 0.78
C LYS A 315 -6.84 -4.04 1.64
N ALA A 316 -6.53 -2.85 1.12
CA ALA A 316 -5.93 -1.78 1.92
C ALA A 316 -6.48 -0.41 1.52
N HIS A 317 -7.59 0.04 2.15
CA HIS A 317 -8.09 1.41 1.99
C HIS A 317 -8.24 1.76 0.49
N ALA A 318 -7.91 2.98 0.07
CA ALA A 318 -7.86 3.42 -1.32
C ALA A 318 -6.89 2.67 -2.26
N ALA A 319 -6.15 1.66 -1.80
CA ALA A 319 -5.29 0.84 -2.65
C ALA A 319 -6.04 -0.41 -3.16
N PHE A 320 -5.52 -0.99 -4.24
CA PHE A 320 -6.08 -2.20 -4.83
C PHE A 320 -5.97 -3.41 -3.89
N GLU A 321 -6.89 -4.36 -4.07
CA GLU A 321 -6.85 -5.66 -3.39
C GLU A 321 -5.75 -6.55 -3.94
N TRP A 322 -5.30 -7.53 -3.14
CA TRP A 322 -4.34 -8.55 -3.54
C TRP A 322 -4.87 -9.96 -3.23
N SER A 323 -4.31 -10.96 -3.90
CA SER A 323 -4.70 -12.37 -3.78
C SER A 323 -3.93 -13.12 -2.70
N ASN A 324 -4.31 -14.39 -2.48
CA ASN A 324 -3.52 -15.32 -1.67
C ASN A 324 -2.19 -15.73 -2.34
N LYS A 325 -2.01 -15.42 -3.62
CA LYS A 325 -0.78 -15.66 -4.39
C LYS A 325 0.20 -14.50 -4.35
N LEU A 326 -0.14 -13.40 -3.65
CA LEU A 326 0.81 -12.33 -3.40
C LEU A 326 2.06 -12.88 -2.72
N GLN A 327 3.20 -12.56 -3.31
CA GLN A 327 4.54 -12.78 -2.76
C GLN A 327 5.36 -11.52 -2.95
N THR A 328 6.32 -11.30 -2.05
CA THR A 328 7.21 -10.14 -2.16
C THR A 328 8.66 -10.52 -2.01
N ILE A 329 9.50 -9.79 -2.75
CA ILE A 329 10.93 -9.71 -2.51
C ILE A 329 11.20 -8.34 -1.91
N GLU A 330 11.74 -8.31 -0.69
CA GLU A 330 12.13 -7.06 -0.06
C GLU A 330 13.61 -7.07 0.24
N ILE A 331 14.27 -5.98 -0.14
CA ILE A 331 15.67 -5.72 0.06
C ILE A 331 15.78 -4.55 1.03
N TYR A 332 16.41 -4.82 2.17
CA TYR A 332 16.77 -3.83 3.15
C TYR A 332 18.27 -3.60 3.04
N SER A 333 18.69 -2.36 2.80
CA SER A 333 20.10 -2.01 2.66
C SER A 333 20.46 -0.86 3.60
N PRO A 334 21.67 -0.83 4.18
CA PRO A 334 22.08 0.29 5.01
C PRO A 334 22.11 1.57 4.17
N ASN A 335 21.57 2.65 4.74
CA ASN A 335 21.70 3.99 4.20
C ASN A 335 22.75 4.75 5.02
N ARG A 336 23.73 5.33 4.33
CA ARG A 336 24.85 6.04 4.95
C ARG A 336 24.93 7.47 4.43
N ASP A 337 25.36 8.41 5.29
CA ASP A 337 25.65 9.77 4.87
C ASP A 337 26.99 9.87 4.12
N ALA A 338 27.36 11.09 3.69
CA ALA A 338 28.60 11.33 2.95
C ALA A 338 29.88 11.01 3.73
N ASP A 339 29.81 10.96 5.06
CA ASP A 339 30.92 10.62 5.94
C ASP A 339 30.95 9.11 6.27
N GLY A 340 29.97 8.34 5.75
CA GLY A 340 29.85 6.89 5.95
C GLY A 340 29.07 6.50 7.21
N ASN A 341 28.48 7.45 7.94
CA ASN A 341 27.71 7.14 9.13
C ASN A 341 26.37 6.51 8.76
N PHE A 342 25.93 5.50 9.50
CA PHE A 342 24.60 4.92 9.33
C PHE A 342 23.52 5.93 9.72
N VAL A 343 22.59 6.19 8.80
CA VAL A 343 21.46 7.11 9.01
C VAL A 343 20.11 6.42 8.89
N GLY A 344 20.07 5.16 8.44
CA GLY A 344 18.83 4.43 8.31
C GLY A 344 18.91 3.26 7.34
N ILE A 345 17.76 2.81 6.86
CA ILE A 345 17.61 1.66 5.97
C ILE A 345 16.90 2.11 4.69
N ASN A 346 17.48 1.82 3.53
CA ASN A 346 16.75 1.85 2.25
C ASN A 346 15.95 0.54 2.13
N HIS A 347 14.69 0.66 1.72
CA HIS A 347 13.76 -0.45 1.57
C HIS A 347 13.18 -0.46 0.16
N GLU A 348 13.56 -1.47 -0.59
CA GLU A 348 13.04 -1.78 -1.90
C GLU A 348 12.17 -3.03 -1.81
N ALA A 349 10.93 -2.93 -2.27
CA ALA A 349 9.96 -4.04 -2.25
C ALA A 349 9.42 -4.27 -3.66
N ILE A 350 9.46 -5.52 -4.12
CA ILE A 350 8.91 -5.98 -5.39
C ILE A 350 7.78 -6.95 -5.10
N PHE A 351 6.65 -6.76 -5.77
CA PHE A 351 5.41 -7.47 -5.52
C PHE A 351 5.04 -8.31 -6.74
N TYR A 352 4.78 -9.59 -6.48
CA TYR A 352 4.37 -10.57 -7.46
C TYR A 352 3.00 -11.11 -7.05
N ASP A 353 2.00 -10.91 -7.89
CA ASP A 353 0.66 -11.43 -7.66
C ASP A 353 0.04 -11.77 -9.01
N PRO A 354 0.14 -13.02 -9.48
CA PRO A 354 -0.33 -13.40 -10.81
C PRO A 354 -1.85 -13.36 -10.97
N GLU A 355 -2.61 -13.23 -9.88
CA GLU A 355 -4.07 -13.07 -9.94
C GLU A 355 -4.47 -11.59 -9.98
N ALA A 356 -3.79 -10.74 -9.20
CA ALA A 356 -4.14 -9.33 -9.09
C ALA A 356 -3.41 -8.41 -10.08
N LEU A 357 -2.12 -8.65 -10.30
CA LEU A 357 -1.25 -7.76 -11.05
C LEU A 357 -1.06 -8.25 -12.48
N ALA A 358 -1.12 -7.32 -13.44
CA ALA A 358 -0.78 -7.58 -14.83
C ALA A 358 0.73 -7.79 -15.03
N GLU A 359 1.55 -7.17 -14.17
CA GLU A 359 3.00 -7.33 -14.11
C GLU A 359 3.54 -6.94 -12.72
N PRO A 360 4.72 -7.42 -12.30
CA PRO A 360 5.25 -7.12 -10.98
C PRO A 360 5.45 -5.60 -10.77
N VAL A 361 5.15 -5.11 -9.57
CA VAL A 361 5.30 -3.69 -9.22
C VAL A 361 6.37 -3.50 -8.14
N ARG A 362 6.93 -2.30 -8.05
CA ARG A 362 8.04 -1.96 -7.15
C ARG A 362 7.72 -0.72 -6.33
N ILE A 363 8.07 -0.76 -5.04
CA ILE A 363 8.02 0.37 -4.13
C ILE A 363 9.40 0.57 -3.51
N VAL A 364 9.90 1.81 -3.53
CA VAL A 364 11.13 2.19 -2.85
C VAL A 364 10.82 3.26 -1.81
N ARG A 365 11.30 3.06 -0.58
CA ARG A 365 11.22 4.04 0.52
C ARG A 365 12.43 3.93 1.43
N SER A 366 12.59 4.89 2.32
CA SER A 366 13.62 4.84 3.37
C SER A 366 13.01 4.85 4.76
N TYR A 367 13.67 4.20 5.70
CA TYR A 367 13.46 4.36 7.14
C TYR A 367 14.64 5.15 7.69
N GLU A 368 14.40 6.36 8.18
CA GLU A 368 15.41 7.18 8.85
C GLU A 368 15.52 6.75 10.31
N LYS A 369 16.73 6.43 10.79
CA LYS A 369 16.92 6.06 12.19
C LYS A 369 16.65 7.28 13.06
N ALA A 370 15.72 7.14 14.00
CA ALA A 370 15.35 8.19 14.94
C ALA A 370 16.25 8.15 16.19
N SER A 371 16.41 6.96 16.77
CA SER A 371 17.14 6.76 18.02
C SER A 371 17.43 5.28 18.26
N ASP A 372 18.20 4.99 19.30
CA ASP A 372 18.27 3.66 19.90
C ASP A 372 17.03 3.39 20.79
N PHE A 373 16.93 2.18 21.35
CA PHE A 373 15.77 1.74 22.15
C PHE A 373 15.71 2.32 23.57
N ASP A 374 16.81 2.86 24.08
CA ASP A 374 16.89 3.54 25.38
C ASP A 374 16.44 5.01 25.31
N GLU A 375 16.05 5.48 24.12
CA GLU A 375 15.61 6.84 23.87
C GLU A 375 14.18 6.95 23.30
N GLY A 376 13.46 7.95 23.80
CA GLY A 376 12.07 8.29 23.47
C GLY A 376 11.03 7.24 23.92
N ASP A 377 9.83 7.33 23.36
CA ASP A 377 8.69 6.57 23.88
C ASP A 377 8.74 5.10 23.48
N PRO A 378 8.30 4.17 24.36
CA PRO A 378 8.20 2.76 24.03
C PRO A 378 7.08 2.50 23.01
N TYR A 379 7.13 1.35 22.33
CA TYR A 379 6.03 0.92 21.48
C TYR A 379 4.76 0.70 22.30
N VAL A 380 3.66 1.33 21.86
CA VAL A 380 2.34 1.13 22.45
C VAL A 380 1.64 0.02 21.69
N PHE A 381 1.41 -1.11 22.35
CA PHE A 381 0.64 -2.20 21.78
C PHE A 381 -0.78 -1.75 21.46
N VAL A 382 -1.20 -1.96 20.21
CA VAL A 382 -2.52 -1.54 19.71
C VAL A 382 -3.52 -2.68 19.90
N GLU A 383 -4.35 -2.59 20.93
CA GLU A 383 -5.50 -3.47 21.14
C GLU A 383 -6.77 -2.75 20.67
N CYS A 384 -7.61 -3.42 19.88
CA CYS A 384 -8.80 -2.80 19.29
C CYS A 384 -10.05 -3.49 19.77
N ILE A 385 -10.97 -2.66 20.26
CA ILE A 385 -12.25 -3.11 20.78
C ILE A 385 -13.31 -2.65 19.78
N GLN A 386 -13.94 -3.62 19.11
CA GLN A 386 -14.94 -3.33 18.09
C GLN A 386 -16.13 -2.60 18.71
N SER A 387 -16.37 -1.39 18.23
CA SER A 387 -17.47 -0.52 18.64
C SER A 387 -18.20 0.09 17.45
N ILE A 388 -17.74 -0.22 16.23
CA ILE A 388 -18.35 0.19 14.97
C ILE A 388 -18.67 -1.08 14.21
N PHE A 389 -19.87 -1.13 13.64
CA PHE A 389 -20.38 -2.28 12.91
C PHE A 389 -20.96 -1.80 11.57
N PRO A 390 -20.89 -2.62 10.50
CA PRO A 390 -21.48 -2.30 9.21
C PRO A 390 -23.01 -2.52 9.23
N ILE A 391 -23.75 -1.67 9.95
CA ILE A 391 -25.21 -1.75 10.04
C ILE A 391 -25.79 -1.15 8.75
N ASP A 392 -26.58 -1.95 8.03
CA ASP A 392 -27.12 -1.59 6.70
C ASP A 392 -26.02 -1.12 5.74
N GLY A 393 -24.85 -1.77 5.82
CA GLY A 393 -23.67 -1.45 5.04
C GLY A 393 -22.97 -0.14 5.39
N ILE A 394 -23.37 0.54 6.47
CA ILE A 394 -22.74 1.79 6.91
C ILE A 394 -22.01 1.59 8.24
N ALA A 395 -20.78 2.09 8.32
CA ALA A 395 -19.98 2.11 9.54
C ALA A 395 -20.69 2.88 10.66
N THR A 396 -21.33 2.15 11.57
CA THR A 396 -22.21 2.70 12.59
C THR A 396 -21.65 2.45 13.99
N PRO A 397 -21.35 3.51 14.78
CA PRO A 397 -20.95 3.37 16.17
C PRO A 397 -22.09 2.79 17.02
N VAL A 398 -21.76 1.82 17.87
CA VAL A 398 -22.70 1.16 18.79
C VAL A 398 -22.28 1.47 20.22
N SER A 399 -23.23 1.97 21.01
CA SER A 399 -22.97 2.39 22.38
C SER A 399 -22.85 1.20 23.34
N PRO A 400 -22.07 1.30 24.43
CA PRO A 400 -22.01 0.26 25.46
C PRO A 400 -23.40 -0.11 25.98
N GLY A 401 -23.73 -1.41 25.97
CA GLY A 401 -25.01 -1.95 26.44
C GLY A 401 -26.13 -2.02 25.39
N GLN A 402 -25.92 -1.46 24.20
CA GLN A 402 -26.83 -1.65 23.07
C GLN A 402 -26.71 -3.09 22.53
N VAL A 403 -27.85 -3.69 22.18
CA VAL A 403 -27.92 -5.00 21.52
C VAL A 403 -28.26 -4.77 20.05
N ILE A 404 -27.49 -5.38 19.17
CA ILE A 404 -27.72 -5.39 17.72
C ILE A 404 -27.79 -6.83 17.22
N GLU A 405 -28.49 -7.04 16.11
CA GLU A 405 -28.31 -8.24 15.30
C GLU A 405 -27.05 -8.04 14.44
N TYR A 406 -26.12 -9.00 14.50
CA TYR A 406 -24.86 -8.91 13.77
C TYR A 406 -24.52 -10.26 13.15
N ARG A 407 -24.41 -10.27 11.81
CA ARG A 407 -23.89 -11.42 11.08
C ARG A 407 -22.37 -11.39 11.13
N ILE A 408 -21.77 -12.49 11.57
CA ILE A 408 -20.31 -12.65 11.51
C ILE A 408 -19.92 -12.76 10.03
N PRO A 409 -19.03 -11.88 9.52
CA PRO A 409 -18.63 -11.94 8.12
C PRO A 409 -17.58 -13.04 7.90
N ASP A 410 -17.47 -13.55 6.67
CA ASP A 410 -16.37 -14.45 6.31
C ASP A 410 -15.06 -13.65 6.23
N MET A 411 -14.25 -13.75 7.28
CA MET A 411 -12.96 -13.08 7.34
C MET A 411 -11.91 -13.64 6.39
N TYR A 412 -12.14 -14.77 5.74
CA TYR A 412 -11.20 -15.33 4.76
C TYR A 412 -11.57 -14.98 3.32
N GLY A 413 -12.79 -14.44 3.10
CA GLY A 413 -13.29 -13.95 1.83
C GLY A 413 -13.09 -12.44 1.62
N ARG A 414 -14.06 -11.81 0.95
CA ARG A 414 -14.12 -10.35 0.70
C ARG A 414 -15.32 -9.74 1.45
N PRO A 415 -15.30 -9.68 2.79
CA PRO A 415 -16.48 -9.27 3.57
C PRO A 415 -16.93 -7.84 3.29
N TRP A 416 -16.04 -6.95 2.82
CA TRP A 416 -16.44 -5.60 2.37
C TRP A 416 -17.27 -5.63 1.10
N ALA A 417 -16.95 -6.52 0.15
CA ALA A 417 -17.67 -6.65 -1.11
C ALA A 417 -19.05 -7.27 -0.88
N GLU A 418 -19.13 -8.32 -0.05
CA GLU A 418 -20.42 -8.88 0.39
C GLU A 418 -21.32 -7.81 1.01
N ILE A 419 -20.76 -6.94 1.86
CA ILE A 419 -21.50 -5.82 2.45
C ILE A 419 -22.01 -4.86 1.36
N TRP A 420 -21.21 -4.55 0.36
CA TRP A 420 -21.61 -3.66 -0.73
C TRP A 420 -22.69 -4.27 -1.62
N GLU A 421 -22.50 -5.51 -2.04
CA GLU A 421 -23.44 -6.29 -2.84
C GLU A 421 -24.80 -6.41 -2.14
N GLU A 422 -24.79 -6.71 -0.83
CA GLU A 422 -26.01 -6.85 -0.03
C GLU A 422 -26.75 -5.53 0.21
N ASN A 423 -26.07 -4.37 0.21
CA ASN A 423 -26.65 -3.09 0.67
C ASN A 423 -26.72 -1.98 -0.39
N PHE A 424 -25.94 -2.04 -1.47
CA PHE A 424 -25.83 -0.94 -2.43
C PHE A 424 -25.84 -1.35 -3.91
N GLU A 425 -25.64 -2.62 -4.26
CA GLU A 425 -25.50 -3.05 -5.66
C GLU A 425 -26.68 -3.90 -6.19
N GLN A 426 -27.82 -3.92 -5.50
CA GLN A 426 -28.93 -4.85 -5.82
C GLN A 426 -29.63 -4.54 -7.15
N ASP A 427 -29.53 -3.29 -7.60
CA ASP A 427 -30.09 -2.81 -8.87
C ASP A 427 -29.02 -2.69 -9.98
N MET A 428 -27.82 -3.23 -9.77
CA MET A 428 -26.72 -3.22 -10.74
C MET A 428 -26.62 -4.53 -11.51
N ASP A 429 -26.25 -4.43 -12.78
CA ASP A 429 -26.02 -5.56 -13.67
C ASP A 429 -24.58 -6.07 -13.50
N LEU A 430 -24.39 -6.95 -12.51
CA LEU A 430 -23.13 -7.63 -12.24
C LEU A 430 -22.61 -8.34 -13.51
N PRO A 431 -21.30 -8.33 -13.78
CA PRO A 431 -20.72 -9.11 -14.87
C PRO A 431 -21.05 -10.59 -14.66
N ASP A 432 -21.35 -11.31 -15.74
CA ASP A 432 -21.51 -12.77 -15.67
C ASP A 432 -20.27 -13.36 -14.98
N GLU A 433 -20.46 -14.00 -13.81
CA GLU A 433 -19.40 -14.76 -13.20
C GLU A 433 -18.97 -15.82 -14.21
N ALA A 434 -17.68 -15.81 -14.58
CA ALA A 434 -17.13 -16.92 -15.33
C ALA A 434 -17.31 -18.15 -14.42
N ASP A 435 -18.27 -19.00 -14.78
CA ASP A 435 -18.70 -20.13 -13.98
C ASP A 435 -17.49 -20.97 -13.58
N ILE A 436 -17.07 -20.82 -12.32
CA ILE A 436 -15.98 -21.53 -11.68
C ILE A 436 -16.28 -23.04 -11.57
N PHE A 437 -17.51 -23.45 -11.92
CA PHE A 437 -17.96 -24.83 -12.07
C PHE A 437 -18.33 -25.21 -13.51
N SER A 438 -17.91 -24.45 -14.53
CA SER A 438 -18.04 -24.90 -15.92
C SER A 438 -17.06 -26.06 -16.19
N PHE A 439 -17.57 -27.28 -16.14
CA PHE A 439 -16.86 -28.51 -16.50
C PHE A 439 -17.04 -28.83 -18.00
N GLU A 440 -16.90 -27.85 -18.89
CA GLU A 440 -16.85 -28.11 -20.34
C GLU A 440 -15.47 -28.57 -20.82
#